data_AF-A0A6L8UTB7-F1
#
_entry.id   AF-A0A6L8UTB7-F1
#
_cell.length_a   1.000
_cell.length_b   1.000
_cell.length_c   1.000
_cell.angle_alpha   90.00
_cell.angle_beta   90.00
_cell.angle_gamma   90.00
#
_symmetry.space_group_name_H-M   'P 1'
#
loop_
_entity.id
_entity.type
_entity.pdbx_description
1 polymer ?
#
loop_
_entity_poly.entity_id
_entity_poly.type
_entity_poly.pdbx_seq_one_letter_code
_entity_poly.pdbx_strand_id
1 'polypeptide(L)'
;MRCKKTIIISVTGFLALLVVFIYLTPFAGNIVANTRFEGYASSVGIRKIKEFPPLPSVTSGKTQIRVIQSSYCWGNLGCADYVRGNAMLKEIIPTPVNPEEDIKVSFANIPAPSGLDIHQFVDKKSMKIPMKYGSFSAPKEKGVYYYGIFAFWTTDDGKFSKGDTSSVFAIEVR
;
A
#
# COMPACT_ATOMS: atom_id res chain seq x y z
N MET A 1 22.51 -10.45 56.06
CA MET A 1 21.77 -10.76 54.80
C MET A 1 20.79 -9.64 54.45
N ARG A 2 21.19 -8.60 53.69
CA ARG A 2 20.24 -7.52 53.31
C ARG A 2 20.60 -6.75 52.02
N CYS A 3 21.45 -7.31 51.15
CA CYS A 3 21.96 -6.60 49.96
C CYS A 3 21.40 -7.13 48.62
N LYS A 4 20.75 -8.31 48.59
CA LYS A 4 20.28 -8.92 47.33
C LYS A 4 18.89 -8.45 46.85
N LYS A 5 17.99 -8.01 47.75
CA LYS A 5 16.61 -7.64 47.38
C LYS A 5 16.50 -6.27 46.68
N THR A 6 17.31 -5.29 47.08
CA THR A 6 17.24 -3.93 46.53
C THR A 6 17.75 -3.84 45.09
N ILE A 7 18.74 -4.64 44.73
CA ILE A 7 19.30 -4.67 43.37
C ILE A 7 18.30 -5.30 42.38
N ILE A 8 17.60 -6.37 42.79
CA ILE A 8 16.62 -7.06 41.93
C ILE A 8 15.42 -6.16 41.61
N ILE A 9 14.92 -5.39 42.59
CA ILE A 9 13.79 -4.46 42.39
C ILE A 9 14.17 -3.30 41.45
N SER A 10 15.42 -2.82 41.53
CA SER A 10 15.93 -1.76 40.65
C SER A 10 16.07 -2.23 39.19
N VAL A 11 16.57 -3.46 38.98
CA VAL A 11 16.73 -4.02 37.64
C VAL A 11 15.38 -4.34 36.99
N THR A 12 14.41 -4.87 37.73
CA THR A 12 13.06 -5.13 37.18
C THR A 12 12.29 -3.85 36.90
N GLY A 13 12.43 -2.80 37.73
CA GLY A 13 11.85 -1.48 37.48
C GLY A 13 12.43 -0.81 36.23
N PHE A 14 13.74 -0.90 36.03
CA PHE A 14 14.42 -0.37 34.84
C PHE A 14 14.04 -1.14 33.56
N LEU A 15 13.94 -2.47 33.65
CA LEU A 15 13.49 -3.32 32.54
C LEU A 15 12.05 -3.02 32.13
N ALA A 16 11.16 -2.81 33.10
CA ALA A 16 9.76 -2.44 32.84
C ALA A 16 9.64 -1.06 32.16
N LEU A 17 10.44 -0.06 32.60
CA LEU A 17 10.51 1.26 31.96
C LEU A 17 11.05 1.18 30.53
N LEU A 18 12.07 0.36 30.28
CA LEU A 18 12.60 0.10 28.94
C LEU A 18 11.56 -0.53 28.02
N VAL A 19 10.81 -1.52 28.49
CA VAL A 19 9.74 -2.16 27.72
C VAL A 19 8.64 -1.15 27.38
N VAL A 20 8.22 -0.32 28.32
CA VAL A 20 7.23 0.75 28.07
C VAL A 20 7.75 1.75 27.04
N PHE A 21 9.03 2.14 27.12
CA PHE A 21 9.64 3.05 26.16
C PHE A 21 9.69 2.44 24.75
N ILE A 22 10.08 1.18 24.62
CA ILE A 22 10.13 0.46 23.34
C ILE A 22 8.73 0.40 22.70
N TYR A 23 7.68 0.12 23.47
CA TYR A 23 6.31 0.06 22.95
C TYR A 23 5.69 1.42 22.64
N LEU A 24 6.08 2.50 23.33
CA LEU A 24 5.54 3.86 23.09
C LEU A 24 6.27 4.64 21.99
N THR A 25 7.53 4.31 21.67
CA THR A 25 8.31 5.03 20.66
C THR A 25 7.68 5.10 19.26
N PRO A 26 7.07 4.06 18.67
CA PRO A 26 6.43 4.18 17.36
C PRO A 26 5.17 5.05 17.39
N PHE A 27 4.46 5.11 18.52
CA PHE A 27 3.31 6.02 18.68
C PHE A 27 3.75 7.48 18.79
N ALA A 28 4.85 7.73 19.50
CA ALA A 28 5.43 9.08 19.63
C ALA A 28 5.86 9.68 18.29
N GLY A 29 6.31 8.85 17.32
CA GLY A 29 6.69 9.34 15.99
C GLY A 29 5.54 9.95 15.19
N ASN A 30 4.35 9.35 15.28
CA ASN A 30 3.16 9.85 14.59
C ASN A 30 2.57 11.10 15.26
N ILE A 31 2.69 11.25 16.59
CA ILE A 31 2.21 12.44 17.32
C ILE A 31 2.97 13.70 16.90
N VAL A 32 4.28 13.57 16.68
CA VAL A 32 5.18 14.71 16.49
C VAL A 32 5.40 15.02 15.00
N ALA A 33 4.89 14.18 14.11
CA ALA A 33 4.92 14.37 12.66
C ALA A 33 4.26 15.69 12.25
N ASN A 34 4.88 16.45 11.34
CA ASN A 34 4.40 17.73 10.81
C ASN A 34 4.24 18.83 11.88
N THR A 35 4.92 18.70 13.03
CA THR A 35 5.01 19.74 14.06
C THR A 35 6.41 20.34 14.10
N ARG A 36 6.57 21.48 14.78
CA ARG A 36 7.89 22.12 15.00
C ARG A 36 8.91 21.22 15.71
N PHE A 37 8.46 20.13 16.34
CA PHE A 37 9.28 19.21 17.11
C PHE A 37 9.80 18.01 16.30
N GLU A 38 9.44 17.91 15.01
CA GLU A 38 9.83 16.80 14.12
C GLU A 38 11.36 16.63 14.03
N GLY A 39 12.10 17.75 13.96
CA GLY A 39 13.57 17.73 13.95
C GLY A 39 14.16 17.20 15.28
N TYR A 40 13.57 17.58 16.40
CA TYR A 40 13.98 17.09 17.72
C TYR A 40 13.66 15.60 17.88
N ALA A 41 12.44 15.17 17.52
CA ALA A 41 12.04 13.76 17.55
C ALA A 41 12.98 12.88 16.73
N SER A 42 13.35 13.33 15.53
CA SER A 42 14.32 12.65 14.67
C SER A 42 15.70 12.56 15.32
N SER A 43 16.15 13.62 16.01
CA SER A 43 17.45 13.64 16.70
C SER A 43 17.54 12.68 17.89
N VAL A 44 16.41 12.34 18.54
CA VAL A 44 16.35 11.39 19.66
C VAL A 44 15.92 9.98 19.23
N GLY A 45 15.97 9.68 17.94
CA GLY A 45 15.73 8.33 17.40
C GLY A 45 14.26 7.92 17.27
N ILE A 46 13.32 8.86 17.44
CA ILE A 46 11.89 8.61 17.17
C ILE A 46 11.69 8.61 15.65
N ARG A 47 11.41 7.43 15.08
CA ARG A 47 11.21 7.27 13.64
C ARG A 47 9.78 7.62 13.23
N LYS A 48 9.64 8.51 12.26
CA LYS A 48 8.39 8.70 11.51
C LYS A 48 8.11 7.44 10.70
N ILE A 49 6.91 6.88 10.82
CA ILE A 49 6.45 5.88 9.87
C ILE A 49 6.14 6.64 8.59
N LYS A 50 6.94 6.41 7.54
CA LYS A 50 6.68 7.02 6.24
C LYS A 50 5.41 6.36 5.70
N GLU A 51 4.30 7.09 5.76
CA GLU A 51 3.08 6.68 5.10
C GLU A 51 3.34 6.64 3.59
N PHE A 52 2.85 5.60 2.93
CA PHE A 52 2.79 5.52 1.48
C PHE A 52 1.35 5.13 1.14
N PRO A 53 0.79 5.63 0.03
CA PRO A 53 -0.48 5.09 -0.45
C PRO A 53 -0.30 3.57 -0.65
N PRO A 54 -1.31 2.75 -0.32
CA PRO A 54 -1.24 1.32 -0.50
C PRO A 54 -0.98 0.98 -1.97
N LEU A 55 0.02 0.12 -2.21
CA LEU A 55 0.27 -0.46 -3.52
C LEU A 55 -0.24 -1.91 -3.52
N PRO A 56 -1.10 -2.31 -4.47
CA PRO A 56 -1.60 -3.67 -4.50
C PRO A 56 -0.52 -4.65 -4.97
N SER A 57 -0.61 -5.89 -4.49
CA SER A 57 0.03 -7.03 -5.12
C SER A 57 -0.85 -7.55 -6.24
N VAL A 58 -0.26 -7.75 -7.41
CA VAL A 58 -0.92 -8.35 -8.57
C VAL A 58 -0.15 -9.60 -8.97
N THR A 59 -0.84 -10.74 -9.06
CA THR A 59 -0.21 -12.02 -9.38
C THR A 59 -1.00 -12.77 -10.44
N SER A 60 -0.29 -13.59 -11.23
CA SER A 60 -0.86 -14.57 -12.15
C SER A 60 -0.19 -15.91 -11.89
N GLY A 61 -0.93 -16.87 -11.35
CA GLY A 61 -0.36 -18.12 -10.84
C GLY A 61 0.70 -17.88 -9.76
N LYS A 62 1.96 -18.20 -10.06
CA LYS A 62 3.13 -17.95 -9.20
C LYS A 62 3.93 -16.70 -9.58
N THR A 63 3.53 -16.04 -10.67
CA THR A 63 4.23 -14.88 -11.23
C THR A 63 3.74 -13.61 -10.57
N GLN A 64 4.67 -12.83 -10.02
CA GLN A 64 4.39 -11.47 -9.55
C GLN A 64 4.38 -10.52 -10.76
N ILE A 65 3.28 -9.79 -10.94
CA ILE A 65 3.16 -8.74 -11.95
C ILE A 65 3.67 -7.44 -11.34
N ARG A 66 4.51 -6.73 -12.09
CA ARG A 66 5.04 -5.43 -11.67
C ARG A 66 3.94 -4.37 -11.71
N VAL A 67 3.70 -3.73 -10.56
CA VAL A 67 2.72 -2.66 -10.39
C VAL A 67 3.44 -1.34 -10.12
N ILE A 68 2.90 -0.26 -10.67
CA ILE A 68 3.45 1.09 -10.51
C ILE A 68 2.37 1.98 -9.89
N GLN A 69 2.76 2.73 -8.86
CA GLN A 69 1.90 3.73 -8.23
C GLN A 69 1.55 4.83 -9.24
N SER A 70 0.28 5.21 -9.28
CA SER A 70 -0.26 6.31 -10.09
C SER A 70 -0.91 7.34 -9.13
N SER A 71 -1.88 8.13 -9.61
CA SER A 71 -2.56 9.16 -8.82
C SER A 71 -3.07 8.66 -7.48
N TYR A 72 -3.01 9.51 -6.47
CA TYR A 72 -3.54 9.20 -5.14
C TYR A 72 -3.90 10.47 -4.38
N CYS A 73 -4.80 10.33 -3.41
CA CYS A 73 -5.01 11.26 -2.31
C CYS A 73 -4.98 10.47 -1.00
N TRP A 74 -3.95 10.67 -0.19
CA TRP A 74 -3.70 9.76 0.95
C TRP A 74 -3.28 10.48 2.23
N GLY A 75 -4.21 10.57 3.19
CA GLY A 75 -3.93 11.08 4.53
C GLY A 75 -3.09 12.37 4.55
N ASN A 76 -1.99 12.34 5.29
CA ASN A 76 -1.07 13.47 5.40
C ASN A 76 -0.08 13.61 4.22
N LEU A 77 -0.07 12.66 3.28
CA LEU A 77 0.73 12.76 2.05
C LEU A 77 0.13 13.76 1.06
N GLY A 78 -1.15 14.11 1.23
CA GLY A 78 -1.87 14.94 0.29
C GLY A 78 -2.20 14.20 -1.00
N CYS A 79 -2.35 14.97 -2.08
CA CYS A 79 -2.72 14.45 -3.38
C CYS A 79 -1.57 14.62 -4.38
N ALA A 80 -1.39 13.61 -5.23
CA ALA A 80 -0.48 13.65 -6.35
C ALA A 80 -1.18 13.12 -7.60
N ASP A 81 -1.09 13.87 -8.69
CA ASP A 81 -1.65 13.49 -9.98
C ASP A 81 -0.56 13.02 -10.94
N TYR A 82 -0.80 11.89 -11.59
CA TYR A 82 0.09 11.30 -12.59
C TYR A 82 -0.59 11.25 -13.96
N VAL A 83 0.24 11.09 -15.00
CA VAL A 83 -0.26 10.96 -16.37
C VAL A 83 -1.21 9.76 -16.49
N ARG A 84 -2.36 9.97 -17.12
CA ARG A 84 -3.43 8.97 -17.16
C ARG A 84 -3.16 7.86 -18.19
N GLY A 85 -3.69 6.67 -17.92
CA GLY A 85 -3.81 5.59 -18.89
C GLY A 85 -2.51 4.82 -19.12
N ASN A 86 -2.36 4.28 -20.33
CA ASN A 86 -1.18 3.51 -20.70
C ASN A 86 0.10 4.36 -20.93
N ALA A 87 0.00 5.69 -20.87
CA ALA A 87 1.16 6.57 -21.03
C ALA A 87 2.25 6.31 -19.97
N MET A 88 1.85 5.96 -18.73
CA MET A 88 2.78 5.55 -17.66
C MET A 88 3.49 4.23 -17.94
N LEU A 89 2.99 3.43 -18.87
CA LEU A 89 3.44 2.06 -19.13
C LEU A 89 4.26 1.92 -20.42
N LYS A 90 4.52 3.02 -21.14
CA LYS A 90 5.23 2.99 -22.44
C LYS A 90 6.64 2.38 -22.36
N GLU A 91 7.34 2.60 -21.26
CA GLU A 91 8.72 2.13 -21.05
C GLU A 91 8.79 0.90 -20.14
N ILE A 92 7.63 0.34 -19.76
CA ILE A 92 7.54 -0.76 -18.82
C ILE A 92 7.49 -2.07 -19.59
N ILE A 93 8.42 -2.97 -19.28
CA ILE A 93 8.44 -4.33 -19.81
C ILE A 93 7.21 -5.07 -19.24
N PRO A 94 6.26 -5.50 -20.07
CA PRO A 94 5.08 -6.22 -19.60
C PRO A 94 5.46 -7.57 -18.98
N THR A 95 4.69 -8.01 -17.98
CA THR A 95 4.92 -9.32 -17.35
C THR A 95 4.28 -10.44 -18.20
N PRO A 96 5.02 -11.48 -18.60
CA PRO A 96 4.43 -12.58 -19.37
C PRO A 96 3.48 -13.41 -18.51
N VAL A 97 2.30 -13.75 -19.06
CA VAL A 97 1.27 -14.57 -18.41
C VAL A 97 0.65 -15.55 -19.42
N ASN A 98 0.01 -16.61 -18.94
CA ASN A 98 -0.69 -17.54 -19.84
C ASN A 98 -2.09 -17.00 -20.21
N PRO A 99 -2.61 -17.38 -21.39
CA PRO A 99 -3.99 -17.07 -21.77
C PRO A 99 -4.98 -17.60 -20.74
N GLU A 100 -6.04 -16.82 -20.46
CA GLU A 100 -7.12 -17.17 -19.54
C GLU A 100 -6.69 -17.46 -18.08
N GLU A 101 -5.42 -17.22 -17.74
CA GLU A 101 -4.91 -17.40 -16.39
C GLU A 101 -5.49 -16.36 -15.43
N ASP A 102 -5.84 -16.78 -14.21
CA ASP A 102 -6.37 -15.88 -13.19
C ASP A 102 -5.33 -14.86 -12.74
N ILE A 103 -5.69 -13.58 -12.87
CA ILE A 103 -4.96 -12.44 -12.32
C ILE A 103 -5.64 -12.02 -11.02
N LYS A 104 -4.90 -12.07 -9.92
CA LYS A 104 -5.38 -11.73 -8.57
C LYS A 104 -4.83 -10.39 -8.15
N VAL A 105 -5.68 -9.55 -7.55
CA VAL A 105 -5.30 -8.24 -7.00
C VAL A 105 -5.63 -8.23 -5.51
N SER A 106 -4.64 -7.93 -4.67
CA SER A 106 -4.82 -7.89 -3.23
C SER A 106 -4.01 -6.75 -2.61
N PHE A 107 -4.51 -6.21 -1.49
CA PHE A 107 -3.76 -5.28 -0.66
C PHE A 107 -3.28 -6.03 0.58
N ALA A 108 -1.98 -5.91 0.88
CA ALA A 108 -1.39 -6.51 2.08
C ALA A 108 -1.86 -5.83 3.37
N ASN A 109 -2.32 -4.58 3.26
CA ASN A 109 -2.70 -3.76 4.41
C ASN A 109 -4.14 -4.04 4.84
N ILE A 110 -4.32 -4.17 6.16
CA ILE A 110 -5.62 -4.16 6.82
C ILE A 110 -5.87 -2.70 7.25
N PRO A 111 -7.01 -2.08 6.91
CA PRO A 111 -8.18 -2.69 6.28
C PRO A 111 -8.08 -2.81 4.76
N ALA A 112 -8.77 -3.81 4.20
CA ALA A 112 -9.05 -3.92 2.78
C ALA A 112 -9.78 -2.66 2.27
N PRO A 113 -9.62 -2.29 0.99
CA PRO A 113 -10.34 -1.15 0.44
C PRO A 113 -11.86 -1.36 0.51
N SER A 114 -12.59 -0.25 0.71
CA SER A 114 -14.05 -0.21 0.64
C SER A 114 -14.54 -0.53 -0.77
N GLY A 115 -13.76 -0.19 -1.79
CA GLY A 115 -14.02 -0.55 -3.18
C GLY A 115 -12.75 -0.68 -4.00
N LEU A 116 -12.81 -1.57 -4.98
CA LEU A 116 -11.72 -1.92 -5.88
C LEU A 116 -12.27 -2.07 -7.29
N ASP A 117 -11.74 -1.27 -8.21
CA ASP A 117 -12.09 -1.28 -9.61
C ASP A 117 -10.84 -1.52 -10.47
N ILE A 118 -10.98 -2.37 -11.48
CA ILE A 118 -9.94 -2.59 -12.50
C ILE A 118 -10.46 -2.12 -13.84
N HIS A 119 -9.63 -1.39 -14.56
CA HIS A 119 -9.89 -0.92 -15.90
C HIS A 119 -8.80 -1.41 -16.84
N GLN A 120 -9.20 -1.92 -17.99
CA GLN A 120 -8.29 -2.13 -19.10
C GLN A 120 -8.25 -0.86 -19.96
N PHE A 121 -7.05 -0.42 -20.33
CA PHE A 121 -6.89 0.67 -21.28
C PHE A 121 -6.91 0.09 -22.70
N VAL A 122 -7.90 0.52 -23.48
CA VAL A 122 -8.06 0.14 -24.89
C VAL A 122 -8.18 1.41 -25.71
N ASP A 123 -7.18 1.64 -26.57
CA ASP A 123 -6.99 2.87 -27.33
C ASP A 123 -7.01 4.12 -26.43
N LYS A 124 -7.94 5.05 -26.71
CA LYS A 124 -8.14 6.30 -25.95
C LYS A 124 -9.20 6.16 -24.85
N LYS A 125 -9.67 4.94 -24.57
CA LYS A 125 -10.74 4.64 -23.62
C LYS A 125 -10.27 3.68 -22.53
N SER A 126 -11.03 3.61 -21.46
CA SER A 126 -10.88 2.59 -20.43
C SER A 126 -12.18 1.79 -20.32
N MET A 127 -12.06 0.47 -20.18
CA MET A 127 -13.18 -0.44 -19.97
C MET A 127 -13.05 -1.07 -18.59
N LYS A 128 -14.11 -1.01 -17.78
CA LYS A 128 -14.14 -1.67 -16.47
C LYS A 128 -14.16 -3.19 -16.67
N ILE A 129 -13.27 -3.88 -15.97
CA ILE A 129 -13.18 -5.33 -16.00
C ILE A 129 -14.01 -5.89 -14.85
N PRO A 130 -14.99 -6.78 -15.11
CA PRO A 130 -15.71 -7.44 -14.05
C PRO A 130 -14.76 -8.35 -13.26
N MET A 131 -14.82 -8.22 -11.94
CA MET A 131 -14.01 -9.02 -11.02
C MET A 131 -14.87 -9.98 -10.23
N LYS A 132 -14.30 -11.14 -9.90
CA LYS A 132 -14.88 -12.12 -8.99
C LYS A 132 -13.88 -12.38 -7.88
N TYR A 133 -14.24 -12.09 -6.63
CA TYR A 133 -13.36 -12.29 -5.45
C TYR A 133 -11.96 -11.67 -5.56
N GLY A 134 -11.83 -10.47 -6.14
CA GLY A 134 -10.53 -9.81 -6.29
C GLY A 134 -9.69 -10.33 -7.46
N SER A 135 -10.25 -11.19 -8.33
CA SER A 135 -9.56 -11.70 -9.52
C SER A 135 -10.36 -11.51 -10.81
N PHE A 136 -9.65 -11.57 -11.93
CA PHE A 136 -10.20 -11.60 -13.28
C PHE A 136 -9.27 -12.45 -14.17
N SER A 137 -9.79 -13.00 -15.27
CA SER A 137 -9.00 -13.83 -16.18
C SER A 137 -8.23 -12.97 -17.19
N ALA A 138 -6.98 -13.34 -17.47
CA ALA A 138 -6.20 -12.75 -18.55
C ALA A 138 -6.92 -12.93 -19.90
N PRO A 139 -6.70 -12.04 -20.88
CA PRO A 139 -7.25 -12.21 -22.22
C PRO A 139 -6.84 -13.54 -22.84
N LYS A 140 -7.71 -14.08 -23.70
CA LYS A 140 -7.43 -15.29 -24.48
C LYS A 140 -6.46 -15.02 -25.64
N GLU A 141 -6.61 -13.86 -26.25
CA GLU A 141 -5.81 -13.47 -27.40
C GLU A 141 -4.40 -13.06 -26.98
N LYS A 142 -3.42 -13.38 -27.82
CA LYS A 142 -2.04 -12.96 -27.58
C LYS A 142 -1.91 -11.46 -27.78
N GLY A 143 -1.10 -10.82 -26.94
CA GLY A 143 -0.86 -9.39 -27.04
C GLY A 143 -0.43 -8.74 -25.74
N VAL A 144 -0.12 -7.45 -25.83
CA VAL A 144 0.20 -6.61 -24.67
C VAL A 144 -1.06 -5.90 -24.20
N TYR A 145 -1.32 -5.99 -22.90
CA TYR A 145 -2.50 -5.43 -22.27
C TYR A 145 -2.12 -4.54 -21.09
N TYR A 146 -2.80 -3.40 -21.00
CA TYR A 146 -2.52 -2.36 -20.02
C TYR A 146 -3.71 -2.17 -19.10
N TYR A 147 -3.45 -2.09 -17.80
CA TYR A 147 -4.48 -2.01 -16.78
C TYR A 147 -4.22 -0.88 -15.79
N GLY A 148 -5.31 -0.34 -15.27
CA GLY A 148 -5.36 0.54 -14.12
C GLY A 148 -6.20 -0.09 -13.01
N ILE A 149 -5.75 0.07 -11.77
CA ILE A 149 -6.43 -0.31 -10.55
C ILE A 149 -6.78 0.97 -9.83
N PHE A 150 -8.03 1.11 -9.40
CA PHE A 150 -8.48 2.16 -8.49
C PHE A 150 -9.00 1.52 -7.21
N ALA A 151 -8.47 1.94 -6.07
CA ALA A 151 -8.91 1.50 -4.76
C ALA A 151 -9.17 2.70 -3.85
N PHE A 152 -10.25 2.63 -3.07
CA PHE A 152 -10.61 3.68 -2.13
C PHE A 152 -11.05 3.11 -0.78
N TRP A 153 -10.86 3.90 0.27
CA TRP A 153 -11.22 3.57 1.64
C TRP A 153 -12.19 4.62 2.16
N THR A 154 -13.16 4.18 2.94
CA THR A 154 -14.14 5.05 3.59
C THR A 154 -14.20 4.82 5.10
N THR A 155 -14.83 5.74 5.81
CA THR A 155 -15.36 5.46 7.15
C THR A 155 -16.35 4.31 7.10
N ASP A 156 -16.57 3.70 8.26
CA ASP A 156 -17.38 2.47 8.39
C ASP A 156 -18.86 2.74 8.04
N ASP A 157 -19.31 3.99 8.21
CA ASP A 157 -20.62 4.48 7.76
C ASP A 157 -20.66 4.88 6.28
N GLY A 158 -19.54 4.76 5.56
CA GLY A 158 -19.39 5.08 4.14
C GLY A 158 -19.40 6.57 3.80
N LYS A 159 -19.49 7.48 4.78
CA LYS A 159 -19.74 8.91 4.52
C LYS A 159 -18.51 9.72 4.16
N PHE A 160 -17.34 9.34 4.68
CA PHE A 160 -16.11 10.10 4.49
C PHE A 160 -15.02 9.23 3.85
N SER A 161 -14.28 9.80 2.91
CA SER A 161 -13.09 9.15 2.34
C SER A 161 -11.97 9.12 3.38
N LYS A 162 -11.30 7.98 3.50
CA LYS A 162 -10.02 7.81 4.22
C LYS A 162 -8.81 7.90 3.28
N GLY A 163 -9.07 7.97 1.97
CA GLY A 163 -8.05 8.06 0.93
C GLY A 163 -8.33 7.12 -0.23
N ASP A 164 -7.65 7.40 -1.34
CA ASP A 164 -7.71 6.62 -2.56
C ASP A 164 -6.33 6.54 -3.21
N THR A 165 -6.14 5.48 -3.98
CA THR A 165 -4.90 5.19 -4.68
C THR A 165 -5.21 4.53 -6.02
N SER A 166 -4.51 4.99 -7.04
CA SER A 166 -4.51 4.37 -8.36
C SER A 166 -3.16 3.71 -8.61
N SER A 167 -3.16 2.60 -9.34
CA SER A 167 -1.93 1.97 -9.79
C SER A 167 -2.12 1.37 -11.18
N VAL A 168 -1.01 1.13 -11.88
CA VAL A 168 -1.03 0.66 -13.27
C VAL A 168 -0.07 -0.51 -13.45
N PHE A 169 -0.41 -1.42 -14.37
CA PHE A 169 0.44 -2.56 -14.71
C PHE A 169 0.21 -3.00 -16.17
N ALA A 170 1.19 -3.73 -16.71
CA ALA A 170 1.14 -4.28 -18.06
C ALA A 170 1.46 -5.78 -18.04
N ILE A 171 0.73 -6.54 -18.86
CA ILE A 171 0.97 -7.97 -19.08
C ILE A 171 1.16 -8.23 -20.58
N GLU A 172 1.86 -9.32 -20.90
CA GLU A 172 1.93 -9.88 -22.24
C GLU A 172 1.37 -11.30 -22.19
N VAL A 173 0.26 -11.53 -22.90
CA VAL A 173 -0.30 -12.88 -23.09
C VAL A 173 0.46 -13.56 -24.21
N ARG A 174 1.08 -14.71 -23.91
CA ARG A 174 1.94 -15.46 -24.84
C ARG A 174 1.36 -16.80 -25.28
#